data_AF-A0A937NFA7-F1
#
_entry.id   AF-A0A937NFA7-F1
#
_cell.length_a   1.000
_cell.length_b   1.000
_cell.length_c   1.000
_cell.angle_alpha   90.00
_cell.angle_beta   90.00
_cell.angle_gamma   90.00
#
_symmetry.space_group_name_H-M   'P 1'
#
loop_
_entity.id
_entity.type
_entity.pdbx_description
1 polymer ?
#
loop_
_entity_poly.entity_id
_entity_poly.type
_entity_poly.pdbx_seq_one_letter_code
_entity_poly.pdbx_strand_id
1 'polypeptide(L)'
;MAESKPKRRWYHLSPDRLIFGLLAVEGFLLLSEWFQWFAFNEKKGWTVLIAVAAVCLVVVVMLLWLVVSLLFRWRFQFSLRSLVVLVVAVAIPCCWLAVQIREAERQRRAVEAIRETGGWAWVGYDYEFDRFGNFPPSQEQEPAPSWLRDLLGVDFFAEVEVVLLDDTDFGDAGLQQVVGGLTNLQCLSLSKTQVTDAGLEHLKGLTNLNGLALNDTQITDEGLAHLKGFVRLQYLYLGNTQVTDKGIEGIRTALPNCEILESPIVRSTWDSDAFP
;
A
#
# COMPACT_ATOMS: atom_id res chain seq x y z
N MET A 1 42.93 63.97 -28.39
CA MET A 1 42.57 62.67 -29.01
C MET A 1 43.50 61.61 -28.43
N ALA A 2 43.02 60.79 -27.48
CA ALA A 2 43.68 59.56 -27.03
C ALA A 2 42.64 58.72 -26.27
N GLU A 3 41.92 57.86 -26.98
CA GLU A 3 40.98 56.90 -26.41
C GLU A 3 41.72 55.76 -25.71
N SER A 4 41.48 55.57 -24.41
CA SER A 4 41.96 54.41 -23.67
C SER A 4 41.05 53.21 -23.90
N LYS A 5 41.53 52.19 -24.64
CA LYS A 5 40.80 50.93 -24.86
C LYS A 5 40.63 50.13 -23.55
N PRO A 6 39.45 49.54 -23.27
CA PRO A 6 39.24 48.72 -22.08
C PRO A 6 39.91 47.34 -22.21
N LYS A 7 40.69 46.93 -21.19
CA LYS A 7 41.26 45.58 -21.06
C LYS A 7 40.13 44.56 -20.91
N ARG A 8 39.88 43.74 -21.95
CA ARG A 8 38.99 42.57 -21.84
C ARG A 8 39.64 41.53 -20.92
N ARG A 9 39.05 41.31 -19.76
CA ARG A 9 39.47 40.30 -18.78
C ARG A 9 38.87 38.97 -19.23
N TRP A 10 39.66 38.15 -19.91
CA TRP A 10 39.28 36.77 -20.22
C TRP A 10 39.28 35.98 -18.91
N TYR A 11 38.12 35.52 -18.48
CA TYR A 11 38.02 34.57 -17.38
C TYR A 11 38.54 33.22 -17.88
N HIS A 12 39.79 32.87 -17.57
CA HIS A 12 40.24 31.49 -17.66
C HIS A 12 39.41 30.67 -16.67
N LEU A 13 38.45 29.90 -17.18
CA LEU A 13 37.80 28.86 -16.39
C LEU A 13 38.88 27.82 -16.07
N SER A 14 39.22 27.66 -14.80
CA SER A 14 40.10 26.58 -14.36
C SER A 14 39.41 25.23 -14.58
N PRO A 15 40.14 24.18 -14.98
CA PRO A 15 39.59 22.83 -15.20
C PRO A 15 38.75 22.34 -14.03
N ASP A 16 39.17 22.67 -12.80
CA ASP A 16 38.49 22.31 -11.56
C ASP A 16 37.05 22.84 -11.50
N ARG A 17 36.79 24.05 -12.01
CA ARG A 17 35.44 24.64 -12.03
C ARG A 17 34.53 23.99 -13.07
N LEU A 18 35.09 23.46 -14.15
CA LEU A 18 34.35 22.68 -15.13
C LEU A 18 34.00 21.30 -14.57
N ILE A 19 34.89 20.67 -13.80
CA ILE A 19 34.63 19.39 -13.11
C ILE A 19 33.52 19.56 -12.06
N PHE A 20 33.57 20.61 -11.24
CA PHE A 20 32.48 20.89 -10.28
C PHE A 20 31.15 21.19 -10.97
N GLY A 21 31.18 21.88 -12.12
CA GLY A 21 29.98 22.10 -12.93
C GLY A 21 29.42 20.79 -13.50
N LEU A 22 30.30 19.89 -13.98
CA LEU A 22 29.90 18.59 -14.54
C LEU A 22 29.33 17.67 -13.46
N LEU A 23 29.99 17.58 -12.30
CA LEU A 23 29.52 16.80 -11.15
C LEU A 23 28.22 17.35 -10.56
N ALA A 24 28.02 18.67 -10.59
CA ALA A 24 26.76 19.27 -10.18
C ALA A 24 25.63 18.97 -11.17
N VAL A 25 25.93 18.91 -12.48
CA VAL A 25 24.96 18.55 -13.51
C VAL A 25 24.65 17.04 -13.47
N GLU A 26 25.64 16.16 -13.30
CA GLU A 26 25.42 14.72 -13.06
C GLU A 26 24.65 14.46 -11.77
N GLY A 27 24.99 15.16 -10.68
CA GLY A 27 24.27 15.08 -9.42
C GLY A 27 22.82 15.56 -9.55
N PHE A 28 22.58 16.64 -10.32
CA PHE A 28 21.24 17.13 -10.62
C PHE A 28 20.46 16.19 -11.54
N LEU A 29 21.10 15.55 -12.52
CA LEU A 29 20.47 14.57 -13.41
C LEU A 29 20.12 13.28 -12.67
N LEU A 30 21.01 12.77 -11.82
CA LEU A 30 20.74 11.64 -10.92
C LEU A 30 19.62 11.97 -9.93
N LEU A 31 19.63 13.17 -9.34
CA LEU A 31 18.52 13.66 -8.52
C LEU A 31 17.23 13.82 -9.34
N SER A 32 17.32 14.16 -10.63
CA SER A 32 16.14 14.35 -11.50
C SER A 32 15.48 13.04 -11.91
N GLU A 33 16.26 11.98 -12.11
CA GLU A 33 15.74 10.61 -12.33
C GLU A 33 15.13 10.04 -11.05
N TRP A 34 15.72 10.33 -9.89
CA TRP A 34 15.02 10.18 -8.61
C TRP A 34 13.74 11.02 -8.60
N PHE A 35 13.75 12.26 -9.08
CA PHE A 35 12.57 13.15 -9.10
C PHE A 35 11.41 12.63 -9.96
N GLN A 36 11.69 11.96 -11.08
CA GLN A 36 10.65 11.34 -11.92
C GLN A 36 9.97 10.14 -11.24
N TRP A 37 10.66 9.47 -10.32
CA TRP A 37 10.12 8.39 -9.49
C TRP A 37 9.11 8.88 -8.43
N PHE A 38 9.19 10.14 -7.96
CA PHE A 38 8.28 10.65 -6.92
C PHE A 38 6.84 10.91 -7.38
N ALA A 39 6.58 10.93 -8.70
CA ALA A 39 5.23 11.09 -9.21
C ALA A 39 4.34 9.83 -9.02
N PHE A 40 4.91 8.70 -8.55
CA PHE A 40 4.31 7.38 -8.84
C PHE A 40 3.73 6.58 -7.66
N ASN A 41 3.44 7.17 -6.51
CA ASN A 41 2.55 6.51 -5.55
C ASN A 41 1.80 7.53 -4.68
N GLU A 42 0.56 7.85 -5.07
CA GLU A 42 -0.27 8.90 -4.47
C GLU A 42 -0.63 8.66 -2.99
N LYS A 43 -0.61 7.41 -2.51
CA LYS A 43 -1.13 7.08 -1.16
C LYS A 43 -0.08 7.11 -0.04
N LYS A 44 1.13 6.55 -0.24
CA LYS A 44 2.12 6.37 0.86
C LYS A 44 3.53 6.91 0.57
N GLY A 45 3.96 7.01 -0.68
CA GLY A 45 5.34 7.37 -1.04
C GLY A 45 5.78 8.73 -0.49
N TRP A 46 4.98 9.78 -0.71
CA TRP A 46 5.28 11.14 -0.24
C TRP A 46 5.38 11.26 1.28
N THR A 47 4.56 10.51 2.01
CA THR A 47 4.51 10.59 3.48
C THR A 47 5.75 9.98 4.15
N VAL A 48 6.26 8.87 3.62
CA VAL A 48 7.50 8.23 4.09
C VAL A 48 8.69 9.16 3.86
N LEU A 49 8.73 9.82 2.70
CA LEU A 49 9.79 10.76 2.38
C LEU A 49 9.77 12.01 3.25
N ILE A 50 8.59 12.54 3.55
CA ILE A 50 8.44 13.66 4.49
C ILE A 50 8.94 13.23 5.88
N ALA A 51 8.63 12.02 6.33
CA ALA A 51 9.11 11.48 7.60
C ALA A 51 10.64 11.32 7.61
N VAL A 52 11.22 10.70 6.57
CA VAL A 52 12.67 10.52 6.45
C VAL A 52 13.38 11.86 6.33
N ALA A 53 12.87 12.79 5.51
CA ALA A 53 13.42 14.13 5.37
C ALA A 53 13.35 14.92 6.68
N ALA A 54 12.27 14.78 7.46
CA ALA A 54 12.16 15.40 8.78
C ALA A 54 13.19 14.83 9.77
N VAL A 55 13.40 13.51 9.78
CA VAL A 55 14.45 12.89 10.60
C VAL A 55 15.84 13.34 10.16
N CYS A 56 16.13 13.32 8.87
CA CYS A 56 17.40 13.79 8.31
C CYS A 56 17.65 15.26 8.64
N LEU A 57 16.63 16.12 8.52
CA LEU A 57 16.72 17.54 8.90
C LEU A 57 17.09 17.68 10.38
N VAL A 58 16.45 16.92 11.26
CA VAL A 58 16.76 16.96 12.70
C VAL A 58 18.18 16.49 12.96
N VAL A 59 18.63 15.40 12.33
CA VAL A 59 20.01 14.90 12.46
C VAL A 59 21.02 15.95 11.97
N VAL A 60 20.77 16.57 10.82
CA VAL A 60 21.63 17.64 10.27
C VAL A 60 21.67 18.84 11.22
N VAL A 61 20.54 19.27 11.78
CA VAL A 61 20.49 20.34 12.78
C VAL A 61 21.29 19.98 14.03
N MET A 62 21.19 18.73 14.50
CA MET A 62 21.97 18.24 15.65
C MET A 62 23.48 18.18 15.36
N LEU A 63 23.89 17.73 14.17
CA LEU A 63 25.29 17.65 13.75
C LEU A 63 25.91 19.02 13.54
N LEU A 64 25.21 19.93 12.84
CA LEU A 64 25.64 21.33 12.67
C LEU A 64 25.80 22.00 14.04
N TRP A 65 24.89 21.72 14.97
CA TRP A 65 25.01 22.21 16.34
C TRP A 65 26.23 21.65 17.07
N LEU A 66 26.47 20.34 16.99
CA LEU A 66 27.67 19.71 17.60
C LEU A 66 28.94 20.40 17.09
N VAL A 67 29.04 20.65 15.79
CA VAL A 67 30.17 21.33 15.15
C VAL A 67 30.30 22.77 15.67
N VAL A 68 29.21 23.54 15.72
CA VAL A 68 29.22 24.91 16.24
C VAL A 68 29.62 24.95 17.72
N SER A 69 29.12 24.02 18.54
CA SER A 69 29.43 23.91 19.96
C SER A 69 30.88 23.48 20.24
N LEU A 70 31.49 22.71 19.32
CA LEU A 70 32.91 22.34 19.41
C LEU A 70 33.82 23.48 18.96
N LEU A 71 33.45 24.21 17.90
CA LEU A 71 34.23 25.32 17.34
C LEU A 71 34.18 26.58 18.22
N PHE A 72 32.98 26.93 18.69
CA PHE A 72 32.78 28.00 19.63
C PHE A 72 32.59 27.35 21.00
N ARG A 73 33.60 27.42 21.88
CA ARG A 73 33.55 27.00 23.30
C ARG A 73 32.54 27.84 24.14
N TRP A 74 31.43 28.27 23.54
CA TRP A 74 30.41 29.15 24.09
C TRP A 74 29.15 28.34 24.41
N ARG A 75 28.82 28.29 25.70
CA ARG A 75 27.69 27.55 26.28
C ARG A 75 26.35 28.19 25.87
N PHE A 76 25.84 27.86 24.69
CA PHE A 76 24.42 28.06 24.41
C PHE A 76 23.65 26.91 25.08
N GLN A 77 23.06 27.19 26.25
CA GLN A 77 22.11 26.27 26.87
C GLN A 77 20.80 26.34 26.10
N PHE A 78 20.43 25.25 25.44
CA PHE A 78 19.07 25.10 24.95
C PHE A 78 18.13 25.24 26.15
N SER A 79 17.19 26.19 26.06
CA SER A 79 16.04 26.17 26.95
C SER A 79 15.38 24.81 26.84
N LEU A 80 15.01 24.19 27.96
CA LEU A 80 14.28 22.92 28.01
C LEU A 80 13.11 22.92 27.01
N ARG A 81 12.49 24.09 26.78
CA ARG A 81 11.42 24.31 25.80
C ARG A 81 11.82 23.95 24.36
N SER A 82 13.00 24.36 23.92
CA SER A 82 13.49 24.10 22.55
C SER A 82 13.84 22.62 22.34
N LEU A 83 14.34 21.95 23.38
CA LEU A 83 14.60 20.51 23.33
C LEU A 83 13.28 19.72 23.27
N VAL A 84 12.28 20.13 24.06
CA VAL A 84 10.94 19.53 24.01
C VAL A 84 10.31 19.67 22.62
N VAL A 85 10.41 20.84 21.99
CA VAL A 85 9.88 21.05 20.63
C VAL A 85 10.56 20.12 19.62
N LEU A 86 11.87 19.97 19.68
CA LEU A 86 12.61 19.08 18.78
C LEU A 86 12.25 17.61 18.99
N VAL A 87 12.12 17.17 20.25
CA VAL A 87 11.69 15.80 20.57
C VAL A 87 10.28 15.54 20.05
N VAL A 88 9.33 16.46 20.23
CA VAL A 88 7.96 16.31 19.72
C VAL A 88 7.95 16.28 18.19
N ALA A 89 8.74 17.13 17.53
CA ALA A 89 8.84 17.18 16.08
C ALA A 89 9.38 15.88 15.47
N VAL A 90 10.23 15.12 16.18
CA VAL A 90 10.69 13.78 15.77
C VAL A 90 9.68 12.71 16.16
N ALA A 91 9.13 12.79 17.37
CA ALA A 91 8.26 11.75 17.92
C ALA A 91 6.99 11.58 17.09
N ILE A 92 6.40 12.66 16.59
CA ILE A 92 5.15 12.59 15.80
C ILE A 92 5.34 11.77 14.50
N PRO A 93 6.31 12.10 13.61
CA PRO A 93 6.60 11.28 12.43
C PRO A 93 7.00 9.84 12.77
N CYS A 94 7.81 9.63 13.81
CA CYS A 94 8.22 8.29 14.23
C CYS A 94 7.04 7.45 14.74
N CYS A 95 6.13 8.04 15.50
CA CYS A 95 4.90 7.36 15.95
C CYS A 95 4.00 7.00 14.77
N TRP A 96 3.82 7.91 13.81
CA TRP A 96 3.07 7.63 12.59
C TRP A 96 3.71 6.50 11.78
N LEU A 97 5.03 6.55 11.56
CA LEU A 97 5.76 5.50 10.84
C LEU A 97 5.64 4.15 11.56
N ALA A 98 5.72 4.13 12.88
CA ALA A 98 5.53 2.92 13.69
C ALA A 98 4.10 2.36 13.61
N VAL A 99 3.09 3.18 13.30
CA VAL A 99 1.73 2.69 13.01
C VAL A 99 1.68 2.06 11.63
N GLN A 100 2.26 2.70 10.62
CA GLN A 100 2.32 2.15 9.25
C GLN A 100 3.08 0.83 9.19
N ILE A 101 4.22 0.72 9.88
CA ILE A 101 4.97 -0.54 9.97
C ILE A 101 4.11 -1.64 10.61
N ARG A 102 3.36 -1.32 11.68
CA ARG A 102 2.46 -2.29 12.33
C ARG A 102 1.29 -2.70 11.44
N GLU A 103 0.76 -1.81 10.61
CA GLU A 103 -0.26 -2.12 9.61
C GLU A 103 0.30 -3.07 8.55
N ALA A 104 1.47 -2.76 8.00
CA ALA A 104 2.15 -3.60 7.03
C ALA A 104 2.48 -4.99 7.58
N GLU A 105 2.94 -5.09 8.84
CA GLU A 105 3.19 -6.37 9.50
C GLU A 105 1.91 -7.22 9.66
N ARG A 106 0.77 -6.58 9.96
CA ARG A 106 -0.52 -7.29 10.05
C ARG A 106 -0.95 -7.83 8.69
N GLN A 107 -0.83 -7.02 7.64
CA GLN A 107 -1.11 -7.46 6.27
C GLN A 107 -0.18 -8.61 5.88
N ARG A 108 1.12 -8.47 6.12
CA ARG A 108 2.12 -9.49 5.82
C ARG A 108 1.83 -10.83 6.49
N ARG A 109 1.48 -10.84 7.79
CA ARG A 109 1.11 -12.08 8.49
C ARG A 109 -0.15 -12.72 7.91
N ALA A 110 -1.12 -11.91 7.47
CA ALA A 110 -2.32 -12.41 6.81
C ALA A 110 -1.97 -13.04 5.46
N VAL A 111 -1.09 -12.41 4.66
CA VAL A 111 -0.60 -12.94 3.38
C VAL A 111 0.22 -14.22 3.58
N GLU A 112 1.09 -14.26 4.59
CA GLU A 112 1.87 -15.46 4.94
C GLU A 112 0.93 -16.62 5.32
N ALA A 113 -0.07 -16.38 6.17
CA ALA A 113 -1.08 -17.38 6.54
C ALA A 113 -1.88 -17.88 5.31
N ILE A 114 -2.24 -16.99 4.38
CA ILE A 114 -2.87 -17.38 3.10
C ILE A 114 -1.93 -18.28 2.30
N ARG A 115 -0.65 -17.91 2.16
CA ARG A 115 0.32 -18.68 1.37
C ARG A 115 0.64 -20.04 2.00
N GLU A 116 0.57 -20.16 3.32
CA GLU A 116 0.76 -21.42 4.05
C GLU A 116 -0.37 -22.43 3.83
N THR A 117 -1.59 -21.97 3.49
CA THR A 117 -2.73 -22.86 3.28
C THR A 117 -2.56 -23.78 2.07
N GLY A 118 -1.63 -23.46 1.17
CA GLY A 118 -1.34 -24.26 -0.01
C GLY A 118 -2.48 -24.22 -1.04
N GLY A 119 -2.45 -25.15 -2.00
CA GLY A 119 -3.49 -25.22 -3.03
C GLY A 119 -3.46 -24.07 -4.05
N TRP A 120 -4.63 -23.56 -4.43
CA TRP A 120 -4.78 -22.49 -5.43
C TRP A 120 -4.85 -21.09 -4.80
N ALA A 121 -4.33 -20.95 -3.58
CA ALA A 121 -4.26 -19.68 -2.86
C ALA A 121 -3.41 -18.65 -3.62
N TRP A 122 -3.99 -17.48 -3.89
CA TRP A 122 -3.33 -16.38 -4.59
C TRP A 122 -3.74 -15.03 -3.99
N VAL A 123 -2.78 -14.10 -3.95
CA VAL A 123 -2.93 -12.76 -3.37
C VAL A 123 -2.46 -11.76 -4.41
N GLY A 124 -3.31 -10.76 -4.68
CA GLY A 124 -3.06 -9.66 -5.59
C GLY A 124 -3.00 -8.32 -4.86
N TYR A 125 -2.03 -7.51 -5.28
CA TYR A 125 -1.81 -6.17 -4.75
C TYR A 125 -2.37 -5.08 -5.68
N ASP A 126 -2.65 -3.91 -5.12
CA ASP A 126 -3.16 -2.73 -5.84
C ASP A 126 -2.33 -2.31 -7.06
N TYR A 127 -1.00 -2.49 -7.04
CA TYR A 127 -0.14 -2.15 -8.18
C TYR A 127 -0.14 -3.20 -9.31
N GLU A 128 -0.69 -4.39 -9.07
CA GLU A 128 -0.74 -5.47 -10.07
C GLU A 128 -1.92 -5.32 -11.03
N PHE A 129 -2.88 -4.44 -10.70
CA PHE A 129 -4.11 -4.21 -11.45
C PHE A 129 -4.29 -2.72 -11.70
N ASP A 130 -4.79 -2.35 -12.88
CA ASP A 130 -5.28 -1.00 -13.08
C ASP A 130 -6.66 -0.81 -12.42
N ARG A 131 -7.13 0.44 -12.38
CA ARG A 131 -8.45 0.83 -11.85
C ARG A 131 -9.65 0.17 -12.55
N PHE A 132 -9.42 -0.62 -13.59
CA PHE A 132 -10.41 -1.38 -14.36
C PHE A 132 -10.18 -2.89 -14.24
N GLY A 133 -9.32 -3.35 -13.32
CA GLY A 133 -9.04 -4.76 -13.09
C GLY A 133 -8.18 -5.42 -14.16
N ASN A 134 -7.64 -4.66 -15.13
CA ASN A 134 -6.75 -5.20 -16.15
C ASN A 134 -5.32 -5.29 -15.62
N PHE A 135 -4.61 -6.34 -16.03
CA PHE A 135 -3.15 -6.35 -15.90
C PHE A 135 -2.60 -5.15 -16.69
N PRO A 136 -1.87 -4.22 -16.04
CA PRO A 136 -1.42 -3.01 -16.69
C PRO A 136 -0.57 -3.38 -17.93
N PRO A 137 -0.69 -2.62 -19.04
CA PRO A 137 0.02 -2.92 -20.27
C PRO A 137 1.53 -2.80 -20.06
N SER A 138 2.16 -3.94 -19.77
CA SER A 138 3.59 -4.20 -19.84
C SER A 138 4.49 -3.02 -19.41
N GLN A 139 4.47 -2.61 -18.14
CA GLN A 139 5.67 -2.12 -17.43
C GLN A 139 5.50 -2.36 -15.92
N GLU A 140 6.50 -3.03 -15.36
CA GLU A 140 6.73 -3.35 -13.95
C GLU A 140 6.78 -2.08 -13.09
N GLN A 141 5.63 -1.52 -12.74
CA GLN A 141 5.57 -0.50 -11.70
C GLN A 141 5.53 -1.16 -10.34
N GLU A 142 6.70 -1.66 -9.95
CA GLU A 142 6.93 -2.12 -8.59
C GLU A 142 6.71 -0.94 -7.61
N PRO A 143 6.06 -1.18 -6.46
CA PRO A 143 5.60 -0.10 -5.58
C PRO A 143 6.75 0.64 -4.88
N ALA A 144 7.96 0.08 -4.93
CA ALA A 144 9.20 0.68 -4.44
C ALA A 144 10.44 -0.02 -5.05
N PRO A 145 11.61 0.64 -5.06
CA PRO A 145 12.89 0.02 -5.43
C PRO A 145 13.15 -1.27 -4.65
N SER A 146 13.81 -2.24 -5.28
CA SER A 146 14.13 -3.55 -4.68
C SER A 146 14.77 -3.43 -3.29
N TRP A 147 15.80 -2.60 -3.15
CA TRP A 147 16.50 -2.41 -1.86
C TRP A 147 15.58 -1.96 -0.72
N LEU A 148 14.52 -1.21 -1.04
CA LEU A 148 13.59 -0.68 -0.06
C LEU A 148 12.48 -1.70 0.27
N ARG A 149 12.06 -2.50 -0.71
CA ARG A 149 11.17 -3.66 -0.50
C ARG A 149 11.85 -4.75 0.31
N ASP A 150 13.13 -4.99 0.10
CA ASP A 150 13.91 -5.93 0.91
C ASP A 150 14.00 -5.47 2.38
N LEU A 151 14.01 -4.15 2.60
CA LEU A 151 14.10 -3.55 3.94
C LEU A 151 12.76 -3.53 4.68
N LEU A 152 11.68 -3.09 4.02
CA LEU A 152 10.38 -2.82 4.66
C LEU A 152 9.27 -3.81 4.28
N GLY A 153 9.49 -4.64 3.27
CA GLY A 153 8.49 -5.56 2.70
C GLY A 153 7.60 -4.89 1.66
N VAL A 154 7.06 -5.70 0.74
CA VAL A 154 6.11 -5.24 -0.29
C VAL A 154 4.79 -4.80 0.34
N ASP A 155 4.36 -5.48 1.41
CA ASP A 155 3.15 -5.19 2.18
C ASP A 155 3.12 -3.78 2.81
N PHE A 156 4.28 -3.13 2.90
CA PHE A 156 4.36 -1.75 3.38
C PHE A 156 3.99 -0.73 2.29
N PHE A 157 4.33 -1.02 1.04
CA PHE A 157 4.16 -0.10 -0.08
C PHE A 157 2.90 -0.36 -0.91
N ALA A 158 2.33 -1.55 -0.76
CA ALA A 158 1.19 -2.02 -1.53
C ALA A 158 0.10 -2.57 -0.61
N GLU A 159 -1.14 -2.40 -1.03
CA GLU A 159 -2.31 -2.89 -0.29
C GLU A 159 -2.87 -4.12 -0.99
N VAL A 160 -3.24 -5.13 -0.20
CA VAL A 160 -3.88 -6.33 -0.76
C VAL A 160 -5.32 -6.00 -1.12
N GLU A 161 -5.63 -6.10 -2.41
CA GLU A 161 -6.97 -5.84 -2.94
C GLU A 161 -7.70 -7.11 -3.36
N VAL A 162 -6.96 -8.16 -3.73
CA VAL A 162 -7.55 -9.41 -4.21
C VAL A 162 -6.98 -10.60 -3.45
N VAL A 163 -7.85 -11.48 -2.96
CA VAL A 163 -7.47 -12.76 -2.36
C VAL A 163 -8.34 -13.86 -2.94
N LEU A 164 -7.71 -14.90 -3.47
CA LEU A 164 -8.35 -16.11 -3.95
C LEU A 164 -7.87 -17.26 -3.09
N LEU A 165 -8.78 -17.95 -2.42
CA LEU A 165 -8.52 -19.08 -1.54
C LEU A 165 -9.27 -20.33 -2.04
N ASP A 166 -9.50 -20.41 -3.34
CA ASP A 166 -10.33 -21.45 -3.93
C ASP A 166 -9.71 -22.84 -3.74
N ASP A 167 -10.55 -23.84 -3.47
CA ASP A 167 -10.15 -25.25 -3.37
C ASP A 167 -9.06 -25.46 -2.28
N THR A 168 -9.29 -24.89 -1.10
CA THR A 168 -8.40 -25.01 0.06
C THR A 168 -9.16 -25.51 1.29
N ASP A 169 -8.44 -26.14 2.23
CA ASP A 169 -8.96 -26.53 3.56
C ASP A 169 -9.17 -25.31 4.50
N PHE A 170 -9.30 -24.11 3.94
CA PHE A 170 -9.50 -22.88 4.67
C PHE A 170 -10.89 -22.85 5.31
N GLY A 171 -10.98 -22.48 6.58
CA GLY A 171 -12.23 -22.42 7.34
C GLY A 171 -12.31 -21.16 8.20
N ASP A 172 -13.38 -21.07 9.00
CA ASP A 172 -13.75 -19.85 9.75
C ASP A 172 -12.63 -19.31 10.66
N ALA A 173 -11.86 -20.20 11.30
CA ALA A 173 -10.74 -19.82 12.16
C ALA A 173 -9.60 -19.16 11.37
N GLY A 174 -9.29 -19.69 10.18
CA GLY A 174 -8.31 -19.08 9.27
C GLY A 174 -8.80 -17.73 8.79
N LEU A 175 -10.10 -17.63 8.47
CA LEU A 175 -10.72 -16.39 8.02
C LEU A 175 -10.64 -15.30 9.09
N GLN A 176 -10.92 -15.63 10.35
CA GLN A 176 -10.80 -14.70 11.47
C GLN A 176 -9.38 -14.13 11.61
N GLN A 177 -8.36 -14.97 11.44
CA GLN A 177 -6.96 -14.57 11.57
C GLN A 177 -6.52 -13.62 10.44
N VAL A 178 -6.99 -13.86 9.22
CA VAL A 178 -6.53 -13.15 8.02
C VAL A 178 -7.26 -11.82 7.83
N VAL A 179 -8.58 -11.77 8.06
CA VAL A 179 -9.43 -10.60 7.73
C VAL A 179 -9.00 -9.33 8.48
N GLY A 180 -8.47 -9.44 9.69
CA GLY A 180 -8.00 -8.29 10.48
C GLY A 180 -6.81 -7.54 9.89
N GLY A 181 -6.08 -8.15 8.94
CA GLY A 181 -4.94 -7.55 8.24
C GLY A 181 -5.24 -7.00 6.86
N LEU A 182 -6.41 -7.30 6.28
CA LEU A 182 -6.74 -7.04 4.86
C LEU A 182 -7.82 -5.97 4.70
N THR A 183 -7.63 -4.81 5.30
CA THR A 183 -8.67 -3.76 5.41
C THR A 183 -9.08 -3.11 4.08
N ASN A 184 -8.25 -3.23 3.04
CA ASN A 184 -8.51 -2.67 1.71
C ASN A 184 -8.91 -3.74 0.69
N LEU A 185 -9.26 -4.94 1.15
CA LEU A 185 -9.68 -6.02 0.27
C LEU A 185 -10.95 -5.62 -0.51
N GLN A 186 -10.87 -5.76 -1.84
CA GLN A 186 -11.95 -5.49 -2.77
C GLN A 186 -12.57 -6.78 -3.31
N CYS A 187 -11.76 -7.81 -3.54
CA CYS A 187 -12.22 -9.08 -4.09
C CYS A 187 -11.76 -10.24 -3.20
N LEU A 188 -12.70 -11.08 -2.77
CA LEU A 188 -12.44 -12.27 -1.97
C LEU A 188 -13.12 -13.47 -2.59
N SER A 189 -12.36 -14.49 -2.96
CA SER A 189 -12.89 -15.78 -3.35
C SER A 189 -12.58 -16.83 -2.30
N LEU A 190 -13.62 -17.48 -1.80
CA LEU A 190 -13.59 -18.57 -0.84
C LEU A 190 -14.30 -19.80 -1.44
N SER A 191 -14.29 -19.94 -2.77
CA SER A 191 -15.05 -21.02 -3.42
C SER A 191 -14.44 -22.37 -3.05
N LYS A 192 -15.27 -23.39 -2.80
CA LYS A 192 -14.82 -24.72 -2.37
C LYS A 192 -13.96 -24.71 -1.10
N THR A 193 -14.28 -23.84 -0.15
CA THR A 193 -13.65 -23.80 1.17
C THR A 193 -14.60 -24.35 2.25
N GLN A 194 -14.08 -24.56 3.46
CA GLN A 194 -14.85 -25.03 4.61
C GLN A 194 -15.49 -23.87 5.41
N VAL A 195 -15.65 -22.70 4.79
CA VAL A 195 -16.25 -21.52 5.42
C VAL A 195 -17.76 -21.72 5.62
N THR A 196 -18.25 -21.32 6.79
CA THR A 196 -19.66 -21.41 7.19
C THR A 196 -20.27 -20.04 7.49
N ASP A 197 -21.55 -20.00 7.85
CA ASP A 197 -22.25 -18.77 8.23
C ASP A 197 -21.53 -18.00 9.35
N ALA A 198 -20.90 -18.73 10.28
CA ALA A 198 -20.11 -18.14 11.36
C ALA A 198 -18.85 -17.42 10.82
N GLY A 199 -18.23 -17.94 9.77
CA GLY A 199 -17.10 -17.30 9.11
C GLY A 199 -17.46 -15.96 8.47
N LEU A 200 -18.67 -15.84 7.90
CA LEU A 200 -19.12 -14.58 7.27
C LEU A 200 -19.25 -13.42 8.26
N GLU A 201 -19.48 -13.70 9.55
CA GLU A 201 -19.45 -12.66 10.57
C GLU A 201 -18.08 -11.95 10.66
N HIS A 202 -16.99 -12.67 10.43
CA HIS A 202 -15.64 -12.10 10.48
C HIS A 202 -15.38 -11.12 9.34
N LEU A 203 -16.11 -11.23 8.23
CA LEU A 203 -15.95 -10.34 7.07
C LEU A 203 -16.45 -8.91 7.32
N LYS A 204 -17.24 -8.64 8.38
CA LYS A 204 -17.90 -7.34 8.62
C LYS A 204 -16.99 -6.11 8.56
N GLY A 205 -15.68 -6.28 8.78
CA GLY A 205 -14.69 -5.20 8.70
C GLY A 205 -14.23 -4.84 7.28
N LEU A 206 -14.53 -5.67 6.27
CA LEU A 206 -14.10 -5.48 4.88
C LEU A 206 -15.04 -4.56 4.12
N THR A 207 -15.12 -3.30 4.53
CA THR A 207 -16.08 -2.32 3.99
C THR A 207 -15.82 -1.92 2.53
N ASN A 208 -14.66 -2.30 1.98
CA ASN A 208 -14.26 -2.03 0.60
C ASN A 208 -14.56 -3.19 -0.36
N LEU A 209 -15.16 -4.28 0.12
CA LEU A 209 -15.42 -5.46 -0.68
C LEU A 209 -16.45 -5.16 -1.78
N ASN A 210 -16.05 -5.38 -3.03
CA ASN A 210 -16.83 -5.25 -4.25
C ASN A 210 -17.22 -6.61 -4.83
N GLY A 211 -16.37 -7.64 -4.68
CA GLY A 211 -16.61 -8.99 -5.16
C GLY A 211 -16.42 -10.04 -4.08
N LEU A 212 -17.41 -10.92 -3.90
CA LEU A 212 -17.33 -12.05 -2.97
C LEU A 212 -17.81 -13.33 -3.65
N ALA A 213 -16.95 -14.35 -3.71
CA ALA A 213 -17.30 -15.65 -4.23
C ALA A 213 -17.33 -16.71 -3.12
N LEU A 214 -18.47 -17.37 -2.98
CA LEU A 214 -18.77 -18.38 -1.96
C LEU A 214 -19.28 -19.68 -2.62
N ASN A 215 -18.92 -19.95 -3.86
CA ASN A 215 -19.43 -21.13 -4.57
C ASN A 215 -18.97 -22.42 -3.88
N ASP A 216 -19.80 -23.45 -3.90
CA ASP A 216 -19.49 -24.76 -3.30
C ASP A 216 -19.10 -24.66 -1.80
N THR A 217 -19.72 -23.73 -1.05
CA THR A 217 -19.54 -23.57 0.41
C THR A 217 -20.79 -23.99 1.19
N GLN A 218 -20.68 -24.05 2.52
CA GLN A 218 -21.78 -24.45 3.42
C GLN A 218 -22.64 -23.27 3.88
N ILE A 219 -22.65 -22.15 3.14
CA ILE A 219 -23.40 -20.95 3.47
C ILE A 219 -24.90 -21.16 3.28
N THR A 220 -25.68 -20.62 4.21
CA THR A 220 -27.15 -20.64 4.21
C THR A 220 -27.74 -19.22 4.18
N ASP A 221 -29.07 -19.12 4.13
CA ASP A 221 -29.81 -17.86 4.23
C ASP A 221 -29.46 -17.06 5.50
N GLU A 222 -29.07 -17.73 6.59
CA GLU A 222 -28.69 -17.08 7.84
C GLU A 222 -27.34 -16.34 7.70
N GLY A 223 -26.35 -16.97 7.06
CA GLY A 223 -25.04 -16.36 6.82
C GLY A 223 -25.12 -15.11 5.94
N LEU A 224 -26.04 -15.11 4.96
CA LEU A 224 -26.28 -13.93 4.11
C LEU A 224 -26.71 -12.69 4.90
N ALA A 225 -27.29 -12.85 6.09
CA ALA A 225 -27.64 -11.70 6.93
C ALA A 225 -26.41 -10.86 7.32
N HIS A 226 -25.22 -11.47 7.39
CA HIS A 226 -23.97 -10.78 7.67
C HIS A 226 -23.47 -9.92 6.51
N LEU A 227 -23.91 -10.19 5.27
CA LEU A 227 -23.49 -9.46 4.07
C LEU A 227 -24.26 -8.16 3.84
N LYS A 228 -25.35 -7.90 4.57
CA LYS A 228 -26.22 -6.72 4.37
C LYS A 228 -25.52 -5.37 4.60
N GLY A 229 -24.40 -5.36 5.34
CA GLY A 229 -23.62 -4.14 5.61
C GLY A 229 -22.64 -3.75 4.51
N PHE A 230 -22.45 -4.60 3.50
CA PHE A 230 -21.45 -4.40 2.45
C PHE A 230 -22.02 -3.56 1.32
N VAL A 231 -22.21 -2.27 1.58
CA VAL A 231 -22.84 -1.30 0.65
C VAL A 231 -22.09 -1.12 -0.68
N ARG A 232 -20.84 -1.57 -0.76
CA ARG A 232 -20.00 -1.54 -1.95
C ARG A 232 -20.00 -2.86 -2.73
N LEU A 233 -20.61 -3.92 -2.20
CA LEU A 233 -20.63 -5.23 -2.84
C LEU A 233 -21.44 -5.15 -4.13
N GLN A 234 -20.78 -5.46 -5.24
CA GLN A 234 -21.35 -5.45 -6.59
C GLN A 234 -21.55 -6.87 -7.10
N TYR A 235 -20.67 -7.81 -6.75
CA TYR A 235 -20.72 -9.18 -7.25
C TYR A 235 -20.74 -10.17 -6.09
N LEU A 236 -21.75 -11.04 -6.07
CA LEU A 236 -21.87 -12.11 -5.10
C LEU A 236 -22.13 -13.44 -5.82
N TYR A 237 -21.23 -14.41 -5.65
CA TYR A 237 -21.33 -15.72 -6.27
C TYR A 237 -21.74 -16.78 -5.26
N LEU A 238 -22.88 -17.44 -5.49
CA LEU A 238 -23.51 -18.38 -4.55
C LEU A 238 -23.81 -19.75 -5.16
N GLY A 239 -23.16 -20.11 -6.27
CA GLY A 239 -23.35 -21.40 -6.94
C GLY A 239 -23.13 -22.58 -5.99
N ASN A 240 -24.00 -23.59 -6.05
CA ASN A 240 -23.92 -24.80 -5.21
C ASN A 240 -23.83 -24.54 -3.68
N THR A 241 -24.51 -23.50 -3.18
CA THR A 241 -24.67 -23.25 -1.74
C THR A 241 -26.02 -23.77 -1.21
N GLN A 242 -26.26 -23.64 0.10
CA GLN A 242 -27.56 -23.96 0.73
C GLN A 242 -28.48 -22.74 0.83
N VAL A 243 -28.15 -21.65 0.14
CA VAL A 243 -28.98 -20.45 0.03
C VAL A 243 -30.23 -20.76 -0.78
N THR A 244 -31.38 -20.30 -0.29
CA THR A 244 -32.66 -20.40 -0.98
C THR A 244 -33.04 -19.08 -1.67
N ASP A 245 -34.06 -19.12 -2.53
CA ASP A 245 -34.63 -17.93 -3.17
C ASP A 245 -35.01 -16.83 -2.15
N LYS A 246 -35.34 -17.21 -0.91
CA LYS A 246 -35.66 -16.25 0.16
C LYS A 246 -34.41 -15.49 0.62
N GLY A 247 -33.27 -16.17 0.76
CA GLY A 247 -32.00 -15.54 1.09
C GLY A 247 -31.56 -14.58 -0.01
N ILE A 248 -31.69 -14.99 -1.27
CA ILE A 248 -31.39 -14.18 -2.46
C ILE A 248 -32.25 -12.89 -2.46
N GLU A 249 -33.56 -13.00 -2.24
CA GLU A 249 -34.45 -11.83 -2.19
C GLU A 249 -34.10 -10.90 -1.01
N GLY A 250 -33.70 -11.48 0.12
CA GLY A 250 -33.21 -10.75 1.28
C GLY A 250 -31.95 -9.93 0.98
N ILE A 251 -31.02 -10.46 0.18
CA ILE A 251 -29.84 -9.73 -0.30
C ILE A 251 -30.22 -8.67 -1.33
N ARG A 252 -31.05 -8.99 -2.33
CA ARG A 252 -31.49 -8.01 -3.35
C ARG A 252 -32.17 -6.79 -2.71
N THR A 253 -32.92 -7.00 -1.64
CA THR A 253 -33.56 -5.92 -0.88
C THR A 253 -32.54 -5.07 -0.11
N ALA A 254 -31.53 -5.70 0.49
CA ALA A 254 -30.52 -5.01 1.29
C ALA A 254 -29.44 -4.31 0.43
N LEU A 255 -29.08 -4.94 -0.69
CA LEU A 255 -28.02 -4.55 -1.61
C LEU A 255 -28.59 -4.51 -3.05
N PRO A 256 -29.36 -3.47 -3.40
CA PRO A 256 -30.06 -3.40 -4.70
C PRO A 256 -29.12 -3.29 -5.90
N ASN A 257 -27.86 -2.88 -5.67
CA ASN A 257 -26.83 -2.77 -6.71
C ASN A 257 -25.93 -4.02 -6.80
N CYS A 258 -26.18 -5.05 -5.99
CA CYS A 258 -25.40 -6.28 -6.00
C CYS A 258 -26.01 -7.29 -6.98
N GLU A 259 -25.21 -7.72 -7.94
CA GLU A 259 -25.49 -8.78 -8.88
C GLU A 259 -25.13 -10.14 -8.27
N ILE A 260 -26.13 -11.03 -8.22
CA ILE A 260 -25.98 -12.38 -7.70
C ILE A 260 -25.79 -13.33 -8.89
N LEU A 261 -24.70 -14.08 -8.89
CA LEU A 261 -24.24 -14.90 -10.01
C LEU A 261 -24.05 -16.37 -9.57
N GLU A 262 -24.26 -17.30 -10.49
CA GLU A 262 -24.19 -18.76 -10.23
C GLU A 262 -22.84 -19.40 -10.66
N SER A 263 -22.06 -18.74 -11.52
CA SER A 263 -20.80 -19.28 -12.06
C SER A 263 -19.59 -18.70 -11.34
N PRO A 264 -18.63 -19.51 -10.87
CA PRO A 264 -17.44 -18.99 -10.18
C PRO A 264 -16.58 -18.09 -11.09
N ILE A 265 -15.87 -17.14 -10.47
CA ILE A 265 -14.85 -16.32 -11.12
C ILE A 265 -13.62 -17.22 -11.37
N VAL A 266 -13.56 -17.88 -12.51
CA VAL A 266 -12.38 -18.66 -12.91
C VAL A 266 -11.24 -17.70 -13.25
N ARG A 267 -9.97 -18.02 -12.95
CA ARG A 267 -8.81 -17.19 -13.32
C ARG A 267 -8.78 -16.76 -14.80
N SER A 268 -9.39 -17.52 -15.70
CA SER A 268 -9.57 -17.20 -17.13
C SER A 268 -10.66 -16.15 -17.43
N THR A 269 -11.56 -15.87 -16.48
CA THR A 269 -12.54 -14.78 -16.57
C THR A 269 -11.97 -13.44 -16.10
N TRP A 270 -10.75 -13.41 -15.57
CA TRP A 270 -10.00 -12.17 -15.28
C TRP A 270 -9.40 -11.54 -16.55
N ASP A 271 -9.71 -12.08 -17.73
CA ASP A 271 -9.57 -11.38 -19.01
C ASP A 271 -10.64 -10.28 -19.07
N SER A 272 -10.25 -9.07 -18.70
CA SER A 272 -10.81 -7.72 -18.96
C SER A 272 -12.31 -7.42 -18.81
N ASP A 273 -13.17 -8.44 -18.69
CA ASP A 273 -14.61 -8.32 -18.93
C ASP A 273 -15.45 -8.80 -17.73
N ALA A 274 -14.84 -9.44 -16.72
CA ALA A 274 -15.57 -9.90 -15.52
C ALA A 274 -15.68 -8.86 -14.40
N PHE A 275 -14.99 -7.73 -14.52
CA PHE A 275 -15.17 -6.56 -13.67
C PHE A 275 -15.39 -5.34 -14.59
N PRO A 276 -16.58 -4.73 -14.63
CA PRO A 276 -16.77 -3.45 -15.33
C PRO A 276 -16.09 -2.28 -14.60
#